data_AF-A0A3E4GR22-F1
#
_entry.id   AF-A0A3E4GR22-F1
#
_cell.length_a   1.000
_cell.length_b   1.000
_cell.length_c   1.000
_cell.angle_alpha   90.00
_cell.angle_beta   90.00
_cell.angle_gamma   90.00
#
_symmetry.space_group_name_H-M   'P 1'
#
loop_
_entity.id
_entity.type
_entity.pdbx_description
1 polymer ?
#
loop_
_entity_poly.entity_id
_entity_poly.type
_entity_poly.pdbx_seq_one_letter_code
_entity_poly.pdbx_strand_id
1 'polypeptide(L)' 'MMKEHSIDETTIKKIVGHSGAMTLTERVYTHLDVQVLIDAINKIVGDIP' A
#
# COMPACT_ATOMS: atom_id res chain seq x y z
N MET A 1 -2.49 6.54 -11.30
CA MET A 1 -1.37 6.83 -10.38
C MET A 1 -0.89 5.59 -9.63
N MET A 2 -1.43 5.15 -8.48
CA MET A 2 -0.86 3.97 -7.78
C MET A 2 -1.06 2.64 -8.54
N LYS A 3 -2.25 2.43 -9.13
CA LYS A 3 -2.57 1.22 -9.94
C LYS A 3 -1.70 1.08 -11.20
N GLU A 4 -1.18 2.20 -11.68
CA GLU A 4 -0.31 2.27 -12.86
C GLU A 4 1.12 1.80 -12.58
N HIS A 5 1.50 1.77 -11.29
CA HIS A 5 2.79 1.29 -10.81
C HIS A 5 2.74 -0.16 -10.32
N SER A 6 1.65 -0.88 -10.66
CA SER A 6 1.42 -2.27 -10.26
C SER A 6 1.52 -2.50 -8.74
N ILE A 7 1.07 -1.53 -7.96
CA ILE A 7 1.00 -1.64 -6.49
C ILE A 7 -0.29 -2.35 -6.11
N ASP A 8 -0.18 -3.33 -5.22
CA ASP A 8 -1.33 -4.10 -4.71
C ASP A 8 -2.39 -3.19 -4.06
N GLU A 9 -3.66 -3.51 -4.29
CA GLU A 9 -4.77 -2.70 -3.79
C GLU A 9 -4.82 -2.64 -2.25
N THR A 10 -4.44 -3.72 -1.56
CA THR A 10 -4.37 -3.76 -0.10
C THR A 10 -3.31 -2.80 0.41
N THR A 11 -2.16 -2.77 -0.26
CA THR A 11 -1.07 -1.82 0.04
C THR A 11 -1.52 -0.37 -0.18
N ILE A 12 -2.27 -0.10 -1.26
CA ILE A 12 -2.86 1.23 -1.50
C ILE A 12 -3.81 1.61 -0.35
N LYS A 13 -4.76 0.73 0.01
CA LYS A 13 -5.72 0.97 1.11
C LYS A 13 -5.00 1.27 2.42
N LYS A 14 -3.88 0.57 2.70
CA LYS A 14 -3.03 0.83 3.86
C LYS A 14 -2.37 2.21 3.81
N ILE A 15 -1.76 2.59 2.69
CA ILE A 15 -1.08 3.89 2.53
C ILE A 15 -2.06 5.05 2.73
N VAL A 16 -3.24 4.99 2.11
CA VAL A 16 -4.24 6.07 2.20
C VAL A 16 -5.12 6.00 3.45
N GLY A 17 -4.96 4.98 4.29
CA GLY A 17 -5.69 4.83 5.55
C GLY A 17 -7.15 4.35 5.42
N HIS A 18 -7.52 3.71 4.30
CA HIS A 18 -8.87 3.18 4.04
C HIS A 18 -9.16 1.87 4.81
N SER A 19 -8.89 1.85 6.11
CA SER A 19 -9.10 0.67 6.95
C SER A 19 -10.57 0.21 7.00
N GLY A 20 -11.53 1.12 6.77
CA GLY A 20 -12.96 0.80 6.68
C GLY A 20 -13.38 0.13 5.37
N ALA A 21 -12.57 0.22 4.31
CA ALA A 21 -12.80 -0.45 3.03
C ALA A 21 -12.02 -1.78 2.89
N MET A 22 -11.27 -2.16 3.93
CA MET A 22 -10.58 -3.45 3.98
C MET A 22 -11.53 -4.55 4.44
N THR A 23 -11.45 -5.70 3.77
CA THR A 23 -12.10 -6.94 4.21
C THR A 23 -11.51 -7.44 5.52
N LEU A 24 -12.21 -8.38 6.18
CA LEU A 24 -11.70 -9.01 7.40
C LEU A 24 -10.33 -9.67 7.15
N THR A 25 -10.17 -10.35 6.00
CA THR A 25 -8.92 -11.00 5.63
C THR A 25 -7.79 -10.00 5.44
N GLU A 26 -8.01 -8.94 4.66
CA GLU A 26 -7.01 -7.86 4.49
C GLU A 26 -6.66 -7.19 5.82
N ARG A 27 -7.61 -7.07 6.76
CA ARG A 27 -7.34 -6.40 8.04
C ARG A 27 -6.57 -7.26 9.03
N VAL A 28 -6.84 -8.56 9.05
CA VAL A 28 -6.34 -9.48 10.09
C VAL A 28 -5.12 -10.28 9.63
N TYR A 29 -5.09 -10.68 8.36
CA TYR A 29 -4.03 -11.57 7.83
C TYR A 29 -2.98 -10.82 7.02
N THR A 30 -3.17 -9.53 6.75
CA THR A 30 -2.14 -8.73 6.10
C THR A 30 -1.17 -8.18 7.14
N HIS A 31 -0.06 -8.89 7.31
CA HIS A 31 1.13 -8.37 7.95
C HIS A 31 1.97 -7.67 6.89
N LEU A 32 1.81 -6.35 6.78
CA LEU A 32 2.63 -5.55 5.89
C LEU A 32 3.86 -5.05 6.63
N ASP A 33 5.04 -5.34 6.08
CA ASP A 33 6.27 -4.68 6.47
C ASP A 33 6.18 -3.19 6.11
N VAL A 34 6.64 -2.32 7.00
CA VAL A 34 6.71 -0.88 6.75
C VAL A 34 7.57 -0.57 5.52
N GLN A 35 8.60 -1.38 5.25
CA GLN A 35 9.42 -1.23 4.04
C GLN A 35 8.62 -1.39 2.76
N VAL A 36 7.63 -2.30 2.73
CA VAL A 36 6.74 -2.47 1.57
C VAL A 36 5.91 -1.22 1.31
N LEU A 37 5.49 -0.52 2.37
CA LEU A 37 4.78 0.76 2.24
C LEU A 37 5.69 1.85 1.66
N ILE A 38 6.94 1.93 2.14
CA ILE A 38 7.92 2.92 1.68
C ILE A 38 8.27 2.69 0.21
N ASP A 39 8.58 1.45 -0.17
CA ASP A 39 8.91 1.08 -1.55
C ASP A 39 7.76 1.37 -2.51
N ALA A 40 6.52 1.09 -2.07
CA ALA A 40 5.33 1.40 -2.85
C ALA A 40 5.18 2.92 -3.05
N ILE A 41 5.43 3.73 -2.02
CA ILE A 41 5.40 5.20 -2.13
C ILE A 41 6.49 5.68 -3.09
N ASN A 42 7.72 5.22 -2.94
CA ASN A 42 8.86 5.62 -3.78
C ASN A 42 8.62 5.31 -5.26
N LYS A 43 7.98 4.17 -5.57
CA LYS A 43 7.58 3.86 -6.95
C LYS A 43 6.70 4.96 -7.57
N ILE A 44 5.84 5.61 -6.79
CA ILE A 44 4.88 6.60 -7.28
C ILE A 44 5.49 8.00 -7.42
N VAL A 45 6.34 8.39 -6.47
CA VAL A 45 6.91 9.74 -6.41
C VAL A 45 8.26 9.84 -7.14
N GLY A 46 8.84 8.70 -7.56
CA GLY A 46 10.22 8.59 -8.02
C GLY A 46 11.18 8.52 -6.83
N ASP A 47 12.36 7.92 -6.99
CA ASP A 47 13.38 7.92 -5.93
C ASP A 47 13.66 9.37 -5.50
N ILE A 48 13.23 9.71 -4.29
CA ILE A 48 13.55 10.99 -3.67
C ILE A 48 14.99 10.84 -3.15
N PRO A 49 15.95 11.69 -3.60
CA PRO A 49 17.34 11.61 -3.18
C PRO A 49 17.53 11.84 -1.67
#